data_AF-A0A938KHG6-F1
#
_entry.id   AF-A0A938KHG6-F1
#
_cell.length_a   1.000
_cell.length_b   1.000
_cell.length_c   1.000
_cell.angle_alpha   90.00
_cell.angle_beta   90.00
_cell.angle_gamma   90.00
#
_symmetry.space_group_name_H-M   'P 1'
#
loop_
_entity.id
_entity.type
_entity.pdbx_description
1 polymer ?
#
loop_
_entity_poly.entity_id
_entity_poly.type
_entity_poly.pdbx_seq_one_letter_code
_entity_poly.pdbx_strand_id
1 'polypeptide(L)'
;MFPARCSTLAPVWGAFLACCLLPAIPASSQSAAQWDFDDSLNPSIGAGTLNLGFAAPAAASLFYFTNSSIQGISAKVGYIGRGTFLRASHQLGKNGGGAAVNQYTLIMDVMFPERPSNFTALLQTGTANSTDGDWFIRKSPNGIGVSGIYGGSVPEGEWTRLALVVDNVGKRYVCYVNGEKAMETATGLTLDGRFALFAATLFFADNDQENGPVLINSLQLRNEMLSAEEIASLGSPEARGLPLPVPGNISITSPAQGSVLEAGLSTVIRWTTTNPVGSLRVDWMDGKSRKAVLGTVPASVRQLAWTLDATAGDGTNYTIRLTSLTDTNLQFFSGVFSVTDSIPLNPLYGQSLQKNGGFEEGLTNWTIQAGTPQVLTRTQGKGTPRSGDRFLHGGIRSRSPEAVTRQIVDLTALGFVPRELSQGSVM
;
A
#
# COMPACT_ATOMS: atom_id res chain seq x y z
N MET A 1 12.35 -58.36 51.69
CA MET A 1 10.95 -57.91 51.82
C MET A 1 10.91 -56.45 51.36
N PHE A 2 10.27 -56.18 50.22
CA PHE A 2 10.01 -54.84 49.62
C PHE A 2 9.08 -53.97 50.52
N PRO A 3 8.79 -52.67 50.22
CA PRO A 3 9.24 -51.79 49.11
C PRO A 3 9.78 -50.40 49.59
N ALA A 4 10.65 -49.68 48.87
CA ALA A 4 10.50 -48.90 47.63
C ALA A 4 9.50 -47.71 47.67
N ARG A 5 10.04 -46.48 47.68
CA ARG A 5 9.46 -45.31 47.00
C ARG A 5 10.59 -44.51 46.32
N CYS A 6 10.52 -44.47 44.99
CA CYS A 6 11.39 -43.72 44.09
C CYS A 6 10.67 -42.41 43.73
N SER A 7 11.28 -41.27 44.00
CA SER A 7 10.80 -39.95 43.56
C SER A 7 11.54 -39.54 42.29
N THR A 8 10.83 -39.53 41.17
CA THR A 8 11.31 -39.06 39.87
C THR A 8 11.23 -37.53 39.79
N LEU A 9 12.37 -36.85 39.72
CA LEU A 9 12.47 -35.46 39.23
C LEU A 9 12.98 -35.50 37.78
N ALA A 10 12.12 -35.15 36.84
CA ALA A 10 12.47 -34.99 35.43
C ALA A 10 13.11 -33.60 35.20
N PRO A 11 14.11 -33.47 34.32
CA PRO A 11 14.72 -32.18 33.99
C PRO A 11 13.81 -31.41 33.03
N VAL A 12 13.49 -30.16 33.41
CA VAL A 12 12.76 -29.20 32.58
C VAL A 12 13.73 -28.70 31.49
N TRP A 13 13.49 -29.10 30.24
CA TRP A 13 14.13 -28.52 29.07
C TRP A 13 13.53 -27.14 28.81
N GLY A 14 14.28 -26.09 29.15
CA GLY A 14 13.93 -24.71 28.79
C GLY A 14 14.14 -24.51 27.29
N ALA A 15 13.05 -24.52 26.52
CA ALA A 15 13.06 -24.11 25.12
C ALA A 15 13.30 -22.59 25.04
N PHE A 16 14.51 -22.19 24.63
CA PHE A 16 14.79 -20.82 24.20
C PHE A 16 14.05 -20.59 22.87
N LEU A 17 12.89 -19.92 22.95
CA LEU A 17 12.19 -19.41 21.79
C LEU A 17 13.02 -18.23 21.25
N ALA A 18 13.85 -18.48 20.24
CA ALA A 18 14.45 -17.42 19.46
C ALA A 18 13.32 -16.66 18.76
N CYS A 19 13.00 -15.47 19.28
CA CYS A 19 12.06 -14.55 18.64
C CYS A 19 12.74 -14.01 17.38
N CYS A 20 12.59 -14.74 16.27
CA CYS A 20 12.84 -14.21 14.94
C CYS A 20 11.84 -13.08 14.73
N LEU A 21 12.30 -11.84 14.92
CA LEU A 21 11.66 -10.65 14.34
C LEU A 21 11.75 -10.79 12.82
N LEU A 22 10.78 -11.51 12.25
CA LEU A 22 10.44 -11.34 10.84
C LEU A 22 10.15 -9.84 10.67
N PRO A 23 10.76 -9.14 9.70
CA PRO A 23 10.29 -7.82 9.34
C PRO A 23 8.79 -7.98 9.03
N ALA A 24 7.95 -7.26 9.77
CA ALA A 24 6.54 -7.22 9.51
C ALA A 24 6.38 -6.84 8.03
N ILE A 25 5.91 -7.78 7.23
CA ILE A 25 5.44 -7.47 5.88
C ILE A 25 4.38 -6.40 6.12
N PRO A 26 4.54 -5.15 5.62
CA PRO A 26 3.51 -4.15 5.79
C PRO A 26 2.22 -4.77 5.27
N ALA A 27 1.18 -4.81 6.11
CA ALA A 27 -0.13 -5.23 5.69
C ALA A 27 -0.44 -4.44 4.41
N SER A 28 -0.66 -5.15 3.30
CA SER A 28 -1.03 -4.54 2.04
C SER A 28 -2.25 -3.66 2.31
N SER A 29 -2.08 -2.34 2.32
CA SER A 29 -3.20 -1.44 2.46
C SER A 29 -4.06 -1.56 1.20
N GLN A 30 -5.32 -1.93 1.38
CA GLN A 30 -6.29 -2.02 0.30
C GLN A 30 -6.32 -0.70 -0.50
N SER A 31 -6.21 -0.81 -1.82
CA SER A 31 -6.19 0.34 -2.75
C SER A 31 -7.60 0.84 -3.09
N ALA A 32 -8.62 0.00 -2.99
CA ALA A 32 -10.00 0.37 -3.27
C ALA A 32 -11.01 -0.54 -2.57
N ALA A 33 -12.20 -0.02 -2.28
CA ALA A 33 -13.38 -0.78 -1.82
C ALA A 33 -14.52 -0.56 -2.80
N GLN A 34 -15.25 -1.62 -3.18
CA GLN A 34 -16.42 -1.51 -4.07
C GLN A 34 -17.59 -2.37 -3.58
N TRP A 35 -18.80 -1.85 -3.71
CA TRP A 35 -20.07 -2.54 -3.49
C TRP A 35 -20.98 -2.36 -4.72
N ASP A 36 -21.59 -3.44 -5.18
CA ASP A 36 -22.34 -3.48 -6.45
C ASP A 36 -23.86 -3.64 -6.27
N PHE A 37 -24.34 -3.71 -5.01
CA PHE A 37 -25.76 -3.81 -4.65
C PHE A 37 -26.56 -4.87 -5.46
N ASP A 38 -25.87 -5.92 -5.91
CA ASP A 38 -26.44 -7.05 -6.64
C ASP A 38 -26.88 -8.13 -5.64
N ASP A 39 -28.04 -7.90 -5.03
CA ASP A 39 -28.62 -8.72 -3.95
C ASP A 39 -27.68 -8.93 -2.73
N SER A 40 -26.67 -8.08 -2.57
CA SER A 40 -25.69 -8.14 -1.47
C SER A 40 -25.18 -6.76 -1.02
N LEU A 41 -24.89 -6.65 0.28
CA LEU A 41 -24.15 -5.52 0.88
C LEU A 41 -22.67 -5.86 1.14
N ASN A 42 -22.21 -7.06 0.75
CA ASN A 42 -20.81 -7.42 0.83
C ASN A 42 -20.01 -6.69 -0.26
N PRO A 43 -18.75 -6.32 0.01
CA PRO A 43 -17.91 -5.71 -1.00
C PRO A 43 -17.60 -6.73 -2.10
N SER A 44 -17.61 -6.29 -3.36
CA SER A 44 -17.07 -7.06 -4.49
C SER A 44 -15.56 -6.93 -4.60
N ILE A 45 -14.99 -5.82 -4.10
CA ILE A 45 -13.54 -5.60 -4.00
C ILE A 45 -13.18 -5.11 -2.61
N GLY A 46 -12.15 -5.74 -2.05
CA GLY A 46 -11.58 -5.42 -0.76
C GLY A 46 -12.39 -5.94 0.43
N ALA A 47 -12.05 -5.47 1.63
CA ALA A 47 -12.55 -6.03 2.90
C ALA A 47 -13.47 -5.08 3.68
N GLY A 48 -14.05 -4.08 3.01
CA GLY A 48 -14.92 -3.11 3.65
C GLY A 48 -16.28 -3.68 4.06
N THR A 49 -17.01 -3.01 4.95
CA THR A 49 -18.39 -3.38 5.31
C THR A 49 -19.34 -2.20 5.15
N LEU A 50 -20.61 -2.50 4.83
CA LEU A 50 -21.73 -1.56 4.88
C LEU A 50 -22.73 -2.03 5.93
N ASN A 51 -23.02 -1.17 6.90
CA ASN A 51 -24.05 -1.41 7.90
C ASN A 51 -25.15 -0.36 7.79
N LEU A 52 -26.40 -0.77 7.94
CA LEU A 52 -27.52 0.15 7.94
C LEU A 52 -27.57 0.91 9.27
N GLY A 53 -27.84 2.21 9.18
CA GLY A 53 -28.26 3.04 10.30
C GLY A 53 -29.51 3.82 9.94
N PHE A 54 -30.09 4.50 10.91
CA PHE A 54 -31.21 5.39 10.68
C PHE A 54 -31.16 6.61 11.62
N ALA A 55 -31.74 7.70 11.14
CA ALA A 55 -31.97 8.93 11.87
C ALA A 55 -33.34 9.48 11.48
N ALA A 56 -33.81 10.50 12.22
CA ALA A 56 -35.03 11.20 11.86
C ALA A 56 -35.00 11.63 10.37
N PRO A 57 -36.12 11.54 9.64
CA PRO A 57 -37.46 11.22 10.13
C PRO A 57 -37.78 9.72 10.24
N ALA A 58 -36.84 8.82 9.94
CA ALA A 58 -37.06 7.38 10.06
C ALA A 58 -37.02 6.91 11.52
N ALA A 59 -37.89 5.95 11.85
CA ALA A 59 -37.88 5.25 13.14
C ALA A 59 -37.15 3.88 13.08
N ALA A 60 -36.79 3.44 11.87
CA ALA A 60 -36.01 2.24 11.60
C ALA A 60 -35.39 2.34 10.20
N SER A 61 -34.33 1.60 9.94
CA SER A 61 -33.75 1.50 8.59
C SER A 61 -34.73 0.86 7.62
N LEU A 62 -34.89 1.47 6.44
CA LEU A 62 -35.66 0.95 5.31
C LEU A 62 -34.69 0.71 4.15
N PHE A 63 -34.40 -0.56 3.89
CA PHE A 63 -33.54 -0.99 2.81
C PHE A 63 -34.04 -2.29 2.19
N TYR A 64 -34.01 -2.39 0.86
CA TYR A 64 -34.26 -3.63 0.14
C TYR A 64 -33.65 -3.60 -1.27
N PHE A 65 -33.37 -4.77 -1.83
CA PHE A 65 -32.95 -4.90 -3.22
C PHE A 65 -34.17 -4.89 -4.15
N THR A 66 -34.02 -4.25 -5.31
CA THR A 66 -35.03 -4.20 -6.36
C THR A 66 -34.37 -4.13 -7.73
N ASN A 67 -35.17 -4.16 -8.79
CA ASN A 67 -34.71 -3.88 -10.15
C ASN A 67 -35.02 -2.43 -10.52
N SER A 68 -34.10 -1.80 -11.26
CA SER A 68 -34.32 -0.50 -11.91
C SER A 68 -33.74 -0.52 -13.32
N SER A 69 -34.27 0.31 -14.22
CA SER A 69 -33.76 0.42 -15.58
C SER A 69 -32.67 1.49 -15.64
N ILE A 70 -31.46 1.11 -16.07
CA ILE A 70 -30.34 2.00 -16.35
C ILE A 70 -30.10 1.94 -17.86
N GLN A 71 -30.34 3.06 -18.55
CA GLN A 71 -30.23 3.15 -20.02
C GLN A 71 -31.04 2.05 -20.76
N GLY A 72 -32.22 1.69 -20.23
CA GLY A 72 -33.09 0.68 -20.84
C GLY A 72 -32.73 -0.78 -20.48
N ILE A 73 -31.66 -1.01 -19.73
CA ILE A 73 -31.25 -2.35 -19.28
C ILE A 73 -31.59 -2.50 -17.79
N SER A 74 -32.22 -3.62 -17.43
CA SER A 74 -32.54 -3.92 -16.03
C SER A 74 -31.26 -4.17 -15.23
N ALA A 75 -31.15 -3.51 -14.08
CA ALA A 75 -30.06 -3.65 -13.13
C ALA A 75 -30.61 -3.96 -11.73
N LYS A 76 -29.87 -4.77 -10.97
CA LYS A 76 -30.09 -4.96 -9.54
C LYS A 76 -29.53 -3.77 -8.77
N VAL A 77 -30.33 -3.25 -7.83
CA VAL A 77 -30.02 -2.01 -7.11
C VAL A 77 -30.53 -2.10 -5.67
N GLY A 78 -29.91 -1.35 -4.76
CA GLY A 78 -30.42 -1.13 -3.41
C GLY A 78 -31.32 0.09 -3.36
N TYR A 79 -32.52 -0.04 -2.79
CA TYR A 79 -33.33 1.10 -2.38
C TYR A 79 -33.02 1.44 -0.92
N ILE A 80 -32.69 2.69 -0.64
CA ILE A 80 -32.48 3.24 0.69
C ILE A 80 -33.57 4.28 0.93
N GLY A 81 -34.41 4.05 1.93
CA GLY A 81 -35.49 4.98 2.29
C GLY A 81 -34.99 6.22 3.00
N ARG A 82 -35.76 7.32 2.95
CA ARG A 82 -35.46 8.55 3.68
C ARG A 82 -35.21 8.26 5.16
N GLY A 83 -34.21 8.91 5.75
CA GLY A 83 -33.78 8.68 7.13
C GLY A 83 -32.87 7.46 7.32
N THR A 84 -32.72 6.58 6.32
CA THR A 84 -31.77 5.47 6.35
C THR A 84 -30.43 5.91 5.78
N PHE A 85 -29.33 5.47 6.40
CA PHE A 85 -27.98 5.75 5.92
C PHE A 85 -27.11 4.49 5.94
N LEU A 86 -26.00 4.53 5.21
CA LEU A 86 -25.00 3.46 5.22
C LEU A 86 -23.79 3.90 6.03
N ARG A 87 -23.38 3.11 7.01
CA ARG A 87 -22.09 3.25 7.68
C ARG A 87 -21.07 2.33 7.04
N ALA A 88 -20.08 2.92 6.38
CA ALA A 88 -19.04 2.18 5.69
C ALA A 88 -17.77 2.10 6.54
N SER A 89 -17.27 0.90 6.81
CA SER A 89 -15.88 0.69 7.22
C SER A 89 -15.09 0.31 5.97
N HIS A 90 -14.26 1.21 5.44
CA HIS A 90 -13.71 1.07 4.09
C HIS A 90 -12.37 0.31 4.03
N GLN A 91 -11.66 0.15 5.16
CA GLN A 91 -10.38 -0.58 5.27
C GLN A 91 -9.24 -0.08 4.36
N LEU A 92 -9.34 1.15 3.84
CA LEU A 92 -8.27 1.77 3.05
C LEU A 92 -7.13 2.24 3.97
N GLY A 93 -5.90 2.13 3.48
CA GLY A 93 -4.72 2.58 4.24
C GLY A 93 -4.59 4.09 4.26
N LYS A 94 -4.08 4.61 5.36
CA LYS A 94 -3.77 6.04 5.54
C LYS A 94 -2.81 6.54 4.46
N ASN A 95 -2.97 7.77 4.00
CA ASN A 95 -2.12 8.37 2.98
C ASN A 95 -1.97 9.90 3.17
N GLY A 96 -1.23 10.56 2.27
CA GLY A 96 -0.98 12.00 2.35
C GLY A 96 -0.11 12.46 3.53
N GLY A 97 0.55 11.54 4.24
CA GLY A 97 1.40 11.84 5.40
C GLY A 97 0.65 12.02 6.74
N GLY A 98 -0.66 11.74 6.77
CA GLY A 98 -1.51 11.88 7.96
C GLY A 98 -1.89 10.55 8.62
N ALA A 99 -2.76 10.64 9.63
CA ALA A 99 -3.35 9.53 10.37
C ALA A 99 -4.65 8.97 9.75
N ALA A 100 -5.16 9.58 8.69
CA ALA A 100 -6.36 9.19 7.95
C ALA A 100 -6.09 9.06 6.44
N VAL A 101 -7.12 8.72 5.66
CA VAL A 101 -7.07 8.81 4.19
C VAL A 101 -7.32 10.26 3.79
N ASN A 102 -6.27 10.92 3.28
CA ASN A 102 -6.26 12.33 2.92
C ASN A 102 -6.37 12.58 1.43
N GLN A 103 -6.11 11.57 0.61
CA GLN A 103 -6.11 11.62 -0.84
C GLN A 103 -6.94 10.46 -1.37
N TYR A 104 -8.16 10.72 -1.84
CA TYR A 104 -9.07 9.65 -2.26
C TYR A 104 -10.04 10.09 -3.34
N THR A 105 -10.71 9.09 -3.91
CA THR A 105 -11.81 9.26 -4.85
C THR A 105 -12.99 8.42 -4.42
N LEU A 106 -14.16 9.04 -4.27
CA LEU A 106 -15.44 8.39 -4.00
C LEU A 106 -16.29 8.47 -5.27
N ILE A 107 -16.89 7.36 -5.69
CA ILE A 107 -17.73 7.27 -6.88
C ILE A 107 -19.00 6.50 -6.52
N MET A 108 -20.16 6.97 -6.97
CA MET A 108 -21.43 6.28 -6.77
C MET A 108 -22.36 6.43 -7.98
N ASP A 109 -23.06 5.36 -8.32
CA ASP A 109 -24.16 5.37 -9.27
C ASP A 109 -25.47 5.42 -8.48
N VAL A 110 -26.19 6.54 -8.60
CA VAL A 110 -27.38 6.83 -7.80
C VAL A 110 -28.50 7.40 -8.64
N MET A 111 -29.73 7.15 -8.21
CA MET A 111 -30.94 7.83 -8.67
C MET A 111 -31.74 8.27 -7.43
N PHE A 112 -32.09 9.54 -7.36
CA PHE A 112 -32.97 10.07 -6.32
C PHE A 112 -34.40 10.21 -6.87
N PRO A 113 -35.38 9.41 -6.44
CA PRO A 113 -36.77 9.57 -6.88
C PRO A 113 -37.35 10.93 -6.46
N GLU A 114 -36.91 11.44 -5.32
CA GLU A 114 -37.31 12.73 -4.76
C GLU A 114 -36.18 13.23 -3.84
N ARG A 115 -35.95 14.54 -3.80
CA ARG A 115 -35.16 15.19 -2.74
C ARG A 115 -36.06 16.17 -1.97
N PRO A 116 -36.53 15.78 -0.76
CA PRO A 116 -37.54 16.54 -0.02
C PRO A 116 -36.99 17.84 0.57
N SER A 117 -35.68 17.90 0.84
CA SER A 117 -35.00 19.04 1.46
C SER A 117 -34.28 19.91 0.40
N ASN A 118 -33.86 21.12 0.78
CA ASN A 118 -33.07 21.99 -0.10
C ASN A 118 -31.68 21.42 -0.41
N PHE A 119 -31.19 20.55 0.48
CA PHE A 119 -29.95 19.80 0.34
C PHE A 119 -30.23 18.30 0.41
N THR A 120 -29.32 17.52 -0.16
CA THR A 120 -29.32 16.06 -0.08
C THR A 120 -27.89 15.60 0.20
N ALA A 121 -27.65 15.15 1.43
CA ALA A 121 -26.34 14.68 1.87
C ALA A 121 -25.96 13.37 1.17
N LEU A 122 -24.73 13.31 0.70
CA LEU A 122 -24.13 12.15 0.04
C LEU A 122 -23.09 11.48 0.93
N LEU A 123 -22.23 12.28 1.57
CA LEU A 123 -21.13 11.84 2.41
C LEU A 123 -21.13 12.65 3.70
N GLN A 124 -20.87 11.98 4.82
CA GLN A 124 -20.46 12.59 6.07
C GLN A 124 -19.26 11.81 6.61
N THR A 125 -18.11 12.48 6.71
CA THR A 125 -16.86 11.88 7.20
C THR A 125 -16.92 11.59 8.71
N GLY A 126 -17.67 12.41 9.45
CA GLY A 126 -18.01 12.19 10.85
C GLY A 126 -18.97 11.01 11.01
N THR A 127 -18.73 10.14 11.99
CA THR A 127 -19.49 8.87 12.13
C THR A 127 -20.61 8.92 13.16
N ALA A 128 -20.75 10.03 13.87
CA ALA A 128 -21.74 10.21 14.93
C ALA A 128 -23.09 10.73 14.42
N ASN A 129 -23.18 11.10 13.13
CA ASN A 129 -24.34 11.80 12.56
C ASN A 129 -24.79 13.00 13.41
N SER A 130 -23.83 13.76 13.93
CA SER A 130 -24.05 14.87 14.87
C SER A 130 -23.65 16.23 14.28
N THR A 131 -23.18 16.24 13.05
CA THR A 131 -22.77 17.42 12.30
C THR A 131 -23.35 17.34 10.91
N ASP A 132 -23.33 18.47 10.23
CA ASP A 132 -23.67 18.56 8.81
C ASP A 132 -22.82 17.57 7.99
N GLY A 133 -23.35 17.16 6.85
CA GLY A 133 -22.61 16.42 5.84
C GLY A 133 -21.40 17.17 5.26
N ASP A 134 -20.64 16.47 4.42
CA ASP A 134 -19.39 16.94 3.80
C ASP A 134 -19.43 16.92 2.27
N TRP A 135 -20.54 16.45 1.69
CA TRP A 135 -20.80 16.45 0.26
C TRP A 135 -22.30 16.40 0.00
N PHE A 136 -22.82 17.34 -0.77
CA PHE A 136 -24.25 17.51 -0.97
C PHE A 136 -24.63 17.71 -2.42
N ILE A 137 -25.91 17.47 -2.69
CA ILE A 137 -26.62 18.05 -3.81
C ILE A 137 -27.52 19.18 -3.30
N ARG A 138 -27.53 20.32 -3.98
CA ARG A 138 -28.42 21.46 -3.69
C ARG A 138 -29.55 21.52 -4.71
N LYS A 139 -30.81 21.56 -4.24
CA LYS A 139 -32.02 21.50 -5.08
C LYS A 139 -32.16 22.63 -6.10
N SER A 140 -31.59 23.79 -5.84
CA SER A 140 -31.49 24.89 -6.81
C SER A 140 -30.06 25.42 -6.75
N PRO A 141 -29.21 25.18 -7.77
CA PRO A 141 -29.54 24.86 -9.18
C PRO A 141 -29.45 23.37 -9.58
N ASN A 142 -29.75 22.41 -8.70
CA ASN A 142 -29.44 20.96 -8.89
C ASN A 142 -27.94 20.64 -8.88
N GLY A 143 -27.10 21.54 -8.37
CA GLY A 143 -25.64 21.35 -8.37
C GLY A 143 -25.16 20.46 -7.22
N ILE A 144 -24.02 19.79 -7.44
CA ILE A 144 -23.29 19.02 -6.43
C ILE A 144 -22.13 19.85 -5.88
N GLY A 145 -21.80 19.71 -4.59
CA GLY A 145 -20.70 20.46 -3.97
C GLY A 145 -20.78 20.56 -2.44
N VAL A 146 -20.15 21.61 -1.91
CA VAL A 146 -20.03 21.88 -0.47
C VAL A 146 -19.72 23.37 -0.22
N SER A 147 -20.01 23.86 0.99
CA SER A 147 -19.59 25.20 1.47
C SER A 147 -20.03 26.35 0.55
N GLY A 148 -21.26 26.29 0.02
CA GLY A 148 -21.83 27.31 -0.85
C GLY A 148 -21.38 27.25 -2.31
N ILE A 149 -20.44 26.37 -2.66
CA ILE A 149 -19.96 26.19 -4.04
C ILE A 149 -20.58 24.91 -4.59
N TYR A 150 -21.45 25.07 -5.59
CA TYR A 150 -22.19 23.98 -6.22
C TYR A 150 -22.14 24.16 -7.74
N GLY A 151 -22.02 23.06 -8.48
CA GLY A 151 -21.99 23.06 -9.93
C GLY A 151 -22.47 21.75 -10.54
N GLY A 152 -22.49 21.67 -11.87
CA GLY A 152 -23.14 20.56 -12.59
C GLY A 152 -24.66 20.53 -12.37
N SER A 153 -25.28 19.40 -12.71
CA SER A 153 -26.71 19.17 -12.54
C SER A 153 -26.98 17.71 -12.22
N VAL A 154 -27.67 17.43 -11.12
CA VAL A 154 -28.14 16.11 -10.71
C VAL A 154 -29.66 16.14 -10.61
N PRO A 155 -30.38 15.74 -11.68
CA PRO A 155 -31.84 15.71 -11.71
C PRO A 155 -32.42 14.55 -10.87
N GLU A 156 -33.64 14.74 -10.40
CA GLU A 156 -34.42 13.67 -9.75
C GLU A 156 -34.99 12.71 -10.81
N GLY A 157 -35.14 11.45 -10.45
CA GLY A 157 -35.67 10.42 -11.35
C GLY A 157 -34.73 9.96 -12.46
N GLU A 158 -33.46 10.38 -12.45
CA GLU A 158 -32.44 9.98 -13.41
C GLU A 158 -31.24 9.30 -12.73
N TRP A 159 -30.69 8.27 -13.39
CA TRP A 159 -29.45 7.64 -12.96
C TRP A 159 -28.27 8.56 -13.28
N THR A 160 -27.49 8.88 -12.24
CA THR A 160 -26.31 9.75 -12.34
C THR A 160 -25.10 9.11 -11.68
N ARG A 161 -23.93 9.20 -12.32
CA ARG A 161 -22.63 8.81 -11.76
C ARG A 161 -22.01 10.03 -11.10
N LEU A 162 -21.90 10.03 -9.79
CA LEU A 162 -21.31 11.11 -9.02
C LEU A 162 -19.90 10.70 -8.60
N ALA A 163 -18.94 11.61 -8.72
CA ALA A 163 -17.62 11.39 -8.14
C ALA A 163 -17.14 12.61 -7.34
N LEU A 164 -16.40 12.32 -6.28
CA LEU A 164 -15.71 13.29 -5.43
C LEU A 164 -14.23 12.90 -5.35
N VAL A 165 -13.35 13.80 -5.77
CA VAL A 165 -11.90 13.69 -5.62
C VAL A 165 -11.44 14.66 -4.53
N VAL A 166 -10.75 14.15 -3.50
CA VAL A 166 -10.24 14.95 -2.38
C VAL A 166 -8.73 14.79 -2.26
N ASP A 167 -8.06 15.93 -2.07
CA ASP A 167 -6.65 16.09 -1.72
C ASP A 167 -6.50 17.08 -0.56
N ASN A 168 -6.44 16.58 0.67
CA ASN A 168 -6.24 17.44 1.83
C ASN A 168 -4.84 18.09 1.88
N VAL A 169 -3.87 17.48 1.19
CA VAL A 169 -2.47 17.94 1.13
C VAL A 169 -2.33 19.03 0.07
N GLY A 170 -2.71 18.73 -1.17
CA GLY A 170 -2.67 19.63 -2.32
C GLY A 170 -3.84 20.61 -2.41
N LYS A 171 -4.75 20.62 -1.43
CA LYS A 171 -5.90 21.55 -1.30
C LYS A 171 -6.86 21.48 -2.47
N ARG A 172 -7.32 20.27 -2.78
CA ARG A 172 -8.21 20.02 -3.91
C ARG A 172 -9.46 19.24 -3.52
N TYR A 173 -10.63 19.80 -3.76
CA TYR A 173 -11.93 19.14 -3.62
C TYR A 173 -12.68 19.33 -4.93
N VAL A 174 -12.93 18.26 -5.68
CA VAL A 174 -13.52 18.33 -7.02
C VAL A 174 -14.70 17.37 -7.12
N CYS A 175 -15.83 17.88 -7.56
CA CYS A 175 -17.00 17.06 -7.86
C CYS A 175 -17.13 16.85 -9.36
N TYR A 176 -17.64 15.68 -9.74
CA TYR A 176 -17.94 15.32 -11.11
C TYR A 176 -19.34 14.70 -11.21
N VAL A 177 -19.96 14.90 -12.37
CA VAL A 177 -21.25 14.33 -12.75
C VAL A 177 -21.08 13.68 -14.11
N ASN A 178 -21.37 12.37 -14.21
CA ASN A 178 -21.31 11.59 -15.45
C ASN A 178 -19.95 11.69 -16.19
N GLY A 179 -18.86 11.81 -15.42
CA GLY A 179 -17.49 11.96 -15.95
C GLY A 179 -17.04 13.41 -16.20
N GLU A 180 -17.96 14.37 -16.17
CA GLU A 180 -17.64 15.79 -16.37
C GLU A 180 -17.43 16.53 -15.06
N LYS A 181 -16.47 17.46 -15.03
CA LYS A 181 -16.19 18.27 -13.85
C LYS A 181 -17.36 19.21 -13.57
N ALA A 182 -17.93 19.12 -12.37
CA ALA A 182 -19.06 19.92 -11.93
C ALA A 182 -18.62 21.18 -11.17
N MET A 183 -17.72 21.01 -10.18
CA MET A 183 -17.16 22.13 -9.41
C MET A 183 -15.80 21.77 -8.79
N GLU A 184 -15.05 22.78 -8.35
CA GLU A 184 -13.83 22.60 -7.56
C GLU A 184 -13.70 23.70 -6.49
N THR A 185 -13.11 23.36 -5.35
CA THR A 185 -12.73 24.31 -4.29
C THR A 185 -11.46 23.86 -3.58
N ALA A 186 -10.78 24.81 -2.95
CA ALA A 186 -9.62 24.60 -2.07
C ALA A 186 -9.93 24.92 -0.60
N THR A 187 -11.19 25.20 -0.27
CA THR A 187 -11.59 25.73 1.05
C THR A 187 -11.77 24.63 2.09
N GLY A 188 -11.21 24.81 3.29
CA GLY A 188 -11.45 23.93 4.44
C GLY A 188 -10.70 22.59 4.40
N LEU A 189 -9.83 22.39 3.42
CA LEU A 189 -8.98 21.20 3.33
C LEU A 189 -7.75 21.35 4.24
N THR A 190 -7.59 20.44 5.19
CA THR A 190 -6.41 20.31 6.05
C THR A 190 -6.06 18.84 6.23
N LEU A 191 -4.79 18.54 6.46
CA LEU A 191 -4.35 17.18 6.76
C LEU A 191 -5.14 16.64 7.98
N ASP A 192 -5.71 15.46 7.84
CA ASP A 192 -6.60 14.79 8.82
C ASP A 192 -7.79 15.65 9.27
N GLY A 193 -8.20 16.61 8.43
CA GLY A 193 -9.27 17.56 8.72
C GLY A 193 -10.66 17.06 8.34
N ARG A 194 -11.58 18.01 8.13
CA ARG A 194 -13.00 17.78 7.80
C ARG A 194 -13.21 16.77 6.67
N PHE A 195 -12.38 16.82 5.63
CA PHE A 195 -12.55 15.96 4.46
C PHE A 195 -11.62 14.74 4.48
N ALA A 196 -11.06 14.35 5.62
CA ALA A 196 -10.26 13.12 5.71
C ALA A 196 -11.14 11.93 6.07
N LEU A 197 -10.92 10.76 5.44
CA LEU A 197 -11.64 9.55 5.81
C LEU A 197 -10.88 8.82 6.93
N PHE A 198 -11.44 8.90 8.13
CA PHE A 198 -11.07 7.99 9.23
C PHE A 198 -11.63 6.59 8.96
N ALA A 199 -11.39 5.63 9.86
CA ALA A 199 -11.70 4.21 9.63
C ALA A 199 -13.16 3.88 9.22
N ALA A 200 -14.10 4.79 9.46
CA ALA A 200 -15.45 4.70 8.95
C ALA A 200 -15.97 6.06 8.50
N THR A 201 -16.94 6.04 7.59
CA THR A 201 -17.66 7.20 7.05
C THR A 201 -19.14 6.86 6.89
N LEU A 202 -20.01 7.85 6.75
CA LEU A 202 -21.43 7.66 6.50
C LEU A 202 -21.80 8.11 5.09
N PHE A 203 -22.69 7.36 4.44
CA PHE A 203 -23.32 7.73 3.17
C PHE A 203 -24.81 7.95 3.38
N PHE A 204 -25.34 9.03 2.79
CA PHE A 204 -26.75 9.42 2.92
C PHE A 204 -27.21 9.70 4.36
N ALA A 205 -26.25 9.95 5.26
CA ALA A 205 -26.51 10.40 6.62
C ALA A 205 -26.54 11.92 6.66
N ASP A 206 -27.43 12.43 7.49
CA ASP A 206 -27.48 13.83 7.85
C ASP A 206 -28.15 14.00 9.23
N ASN A 207 -27.73 15.02 9.99
CA ASN A 207 -28.15 15.22 11.38
C ASN A 207 -29.43 16.08 11.51
N ASP A 208 -29.88 16.76 10.47
CA ASP A 208 -31.07 17.62 10.48
C ASP A 208 -32.03 17.39 9.30
N GLN A 209 -32.04 16.15 8.80
CA GLN A 209 -33.02 15.57 7.87
C GLN A 209 -32.83 16.00 6.40
N GLU A 210 -31.61 16.35 6.03
CA GLU A 210 -31.20 16.64 4.65
C GLU A 210 -30.81 15.37 3.88
N ASN A 211 -31.40 14.21 4.19
CA ASN A 211 -31.33 13.03 3.34
C ASN A 211 -32.65 12.78 2.59
N GLY A 212 -32.54 12.07 1.46
CA GLY A 212 -33.66 11.67 0.61
C GLY A 212 -33.63 10.18 0.32
N PRO A 213 -34.75 9.60 -0.16
CA PRO A 213 -34.73 8.24 -0.67
C PRO A 213 -33.80 8.15 -1.89
N VAL A 214 -33.06 7.05 -2.02
CA VAL A 214 -32.10 6.85 -3.12
C VAL A 214 -32.10 5.39 -3.58
N LEU A 215 -32.05 5.19 -4.89
CA LEU A 215 -31.61 3.93 -5.47
C LEU A 215 -30.10 4.03 -5.73
N ILE A 216 -29.36 3.02 -5.31
CA ILE A 216 -27.93 2.91 -5.53
C ILE A 216 -27.62 1.62 -6.27
N ASN A 217 -26.85 1.73 -7.35
CA ASN A 217 -26.39 0.56 -8.11
C ASN A 217 -24.97 0.21 -7.74
N SER A 218 -24.08 1.18 -7.57
CA SER A 218 -22.70 0.89 -7.19
C SER A 218 -22.07 2.01 -6.37
N LEU A 219 -21.10 1.65 -5.53
CA LEU A 219 -20.35 2.54 -4.66
C LEU A 219 -18.89 2.10 -4.65
N GLN A 220 -17.96 3.01 -4.92
CA GLN A 220 -16.54 2.72 -4.96
C GLN A 220 -15.75 3.81 -4.23
N LEU A 221 -14.85 3.41 -3.33
CA LEU A 221 -13.80 4.28 -2.78
C LEU A 221 -12.44 3.83 -3.29
N ARG A 222 -11.60 4.77 -3.73
CA ARG A 222 -10.20 4.55 -4.11
C ARG A 222 -9.28 5.31 -3.18
N ASN A 223 -8.20 4.67 -2.74
CA ASN A 223 -7.15 5.23 -1.89
C ASN A 223 -6.16 6.11 -2.65
N GLU A 224 -6.65 6.80 -3.68
CA GLU A 224 -5.88 7.64 -4.58
C GLU A 224 -6.82 8.69 -5.21
N MET A 225 -6.20 9.75 -5.74
CA MET A 225 -6.91 10.78 -6.49
C MET A 225 -6.92 10.39 -7.97
N LEU A 226 -8.10 10.19 -8.54
CA LEU A 226 -8.21 10.02 -9.98
C LEU A 226 -8.05 11.35 -10.70
N SER A 227 -7.38 11.30 -11.84
CA SER A 227 -7.31 12.37 -12.82
C SER A 227 -8.68 12.66 -13.44
N ALA A 228 -8.81 13.84 -14.06
CA ALA A 228 -10.03 14.19 -14.77
C ALA A 228 -10.28 13.23 -15.95
N GLU A 229 -9.22 12.77 -16.61
CA GLU A 229 -9.28 11.82 -17.72
C GLU A 229 -9.75 10.44 -17.27
N GLU A 230 -9.28 9.95 -16.12
CA GLU A 230 -9.75 8.69 -15.53
C GLU A 230 -11.23 8.80 -15.14
N ILE A 231 -11.67 9.91 -14.53
CA ILE A 231 -13.09 10.13 -14.21
C ILE A 231 -13.95 10.23 -15.49
N ALA A 232 -13.49 10.97 -16.50
CA ALA A 232 -14.19 11.09 -17.77
C ALA A 232 -14.36 9.72 -18.45
N SER A 233 -13.35 8.84 -18.35
CA SER A 233 -13.42 7.48 -18.89
C SER A 233 -14.45 6.58 -18.21
N LEU A 234 -14.88 6.91 -16.99
CA LEU A 234 -15.98 6.20 -16.31
C LEU A 234 -17.35 6.57 -16.91
N GLY A 235 -17.51 7.76 -17.48
CA GLY A 235 -18.77 8.19 -18.12
C GLY A 235 -20.00 8.18 -17.20
N SER A 236 -21.17 7.87 -17.79
CA SER A 236 -22.47 7.77 -17.09
C SER A 236 -22.71 6.37 -16.48
N PRO A 237 -23.71 6.19 -15.60
CA PRO A 237 -24.07 4.88 -15.07
C PRO A 237 -24.46 3.88 -16.17
N GLU A 238 -24.11 2.62 -15.95
CA GLU A 238 -24.50 1.49 -16.78
C GLU A 238 -25.15 0.41 -15.90
N ALA A 239 -26.00 -0.45 -16.47
CA ALA A 239 -26.68 -1.50 -15.70
C ALA A 239 -25.74 -2.51 -15.03
N ARG A 240 -24.51 -2.67 -15.56
CA ARG A 240 -23.45 -3.51 -14.97
C ARG A 240 -22.72 -2.84 -13.78
N GLY A 241 -23.04 -1.59 -13.46
CA GLY A 241 -22.40 -0.80 -12.43
C GLY A 241 -21.02 -0.26 -12.77
N LEU A 242 -20.30 0.17 -11.74
CA LEU A 242 -18.95 0.70 -11.85
C LEU A 242 -17.97 -0.41 -12.27
N PRO A 243 -17.05 -0.12 -13.21
CA PRO A 243 -15.98 -1.06 -13.51
C PRO A 243 -15.15 -1.30 -12.24
N LEU A 244 -14.80 -2.56 -12.01
CA LEU A 244 -13.92 -2.95 -10.91
C LEU A 244 -12.63 -2.10 -10.96
N PRO A 245 -12.10 -1.65 -9.81
CA PRO A 245 -10.93 -0.78 -9.75
C PRO A 245 -9.64 -1.60 -9.85
N VAL A 246 -9.67 -2.62 -10.71
CA VAL A 246 -8.51 -3.43 -11.06
C VAL A 246 -8.01 -2.97 -12.42
N PRO A 247 -6.69 -2.94 -12.63
CA PRO A 247 -6.15 -2.69 -13.95
C PRO A 247 -6.75 -3.68 -14.96
N GLY A 248 -7.17 -3.17 -16.12
CA GLY A 248 -7.62 -4.00 -17.25
C GLY A 248 -6.45 -4.79 -17.84
N ASN A 249 -6.65 -5.44 -18.99
CA ASN A 249 -5.56 -6.14 -19.69
C ASN A 249 -4.36 -5.20 -19.86
N ILE A 250 -3.23 -5.55 -19.24
CA ILE A 250 -1.97 -4.83 -19.37
C ILE A 250 -1.06 -5.57 -20.34
N SER A 251 -0.48 -4.82 -21.27
CA SER A 251 0.57 -5.31 -22.17
C SER A 251 1.82 -4.44 -22.04
N ILE A 252 2.93 -5.04 -21.58
CA ILE A 252 4.20 -4.33 -21.44
C ILE A 252 4.86 -4.26 -22.81
N THR A 253 5.07 -3.04 -23.32
CA THR A 253 5.60 -2.77 -24.65
C THR A 253 7.09 -2.44 -24.63
N SER A 254 7.64 -2.09 -23.46
CA SER A 254 9.08 -1.88 -23.27
C SER A 254 9.50 -2.30 -21.85
N PRO A 255 10.61 -3.06 -21.68
CA PRO A 255 11.44 -3.64 -22.74
C PRO A 255 10.66 -4.62 -23.62
N ALA A 256 10.91 -4.58 -24.93
CA ALA A 256 10.25 -5.48 -25.88
C ALA A 256 10.90 -6.87 -25.82
N GLN A 257 10.16 -7.89 -26.27
CA GLN A 257 10.72 -9.24 -26.37
C GLN A 257 11.99 -9.24 -27.24
N GLY A 258 13.06 -9.86 -26.73
CA GLY A 258 14.35 -9.97 -27.40
C GLY A 258 15.20 -8.70 -27.39
N SER A 259 14.75 -7.63 -26.70
CA SER A 259 15.58 -6.43 -26.57
C SER A 259 16.83 -6.70 -25.73
N VAL A 260 17.90 -5.95 -26.04
CA VAL A 260 19.17 -5.97 -25.31
C VAL A 260 19.31 -4.63 -24.61
N LEU A 261 19.50 -4.65 -23.30
CA LEU A 261 19.74 -3.46 -22.48
C LEU A 261 21.19 -3.45 -21.99
N GLU A 262 21.85 -2.31 -22.05
CA GLU A 262 23.20 -2.14 -21.51
C GLU A 262 23.12 -1.73 -20.03
N ALA A 263 23.87 -2.42 -19.18
CA ALA A 263 23.95 -2.13 -17.75
C ALA A 263 24.46 -0.70 -17.49
N GLY A 264 23.96 -0.06 -16.43
CA GLY A 264 24.34 1.31 -16.06
C GLY A 264 23.58 2.41 -16.81
N LEU A 265 22.80 2.08 -17.84
CA LEU A 265 21.98 3.04 -18.57
C LEU A 265 20.57 3.16 -18.01
N SER A 266 19.95 4.31 -18.29
CA SER A 266 18.53 4.53 -17.99
C SER A 266 17.66 4.15 -19.17
N THR A 267 16.58 3.43 -18.87
CA THR A 267 15.54 3.03 -19.81
C THR A 267 14.16 3.42 -19.27
N VAL A 268 13.12 3.25 -20.09
CA VAL A 268 11.74 3.51 -19.69
C VAL A 268 10.92 2.26 -19.95
N ILE A 269 10.39 1.69 -18.87
CA ILE A 269 9.42 0.61 -18.91
C ILE A 269 8.09 1.22 -19.37
N ARG A 270 7.41 0.62 -20.35
CA ARG A 270 6.14 1.13 -20.91
C ARG A 270 5.10 0.03 -21.00
N TRP A 271 3.83 0.39 -20.82
CA TRP A 271 2.71 -0.53 -20.99
C TRP A 271 1.46 0.16 -21.54
N THR A 272 0.57 -0.63 -22.12
CA THR A 272 -0.80 -0.24 -22.44
C THR A 272 -1.77 -0.91 -21.47
N THR A 273 -2.95 -0.31 -21.27
CA THR A 273 -4.01 -0.86 -20.44
C THR A 273 -5.38 -0.38 -20.92
N THR A 274 -6.38 -1.26 -20.88
CA THR A 274 -7.76 -0.94 -21.25
C THR A 274 -8.58 -0.34 -20.11
N ASN A 275 -8.15 -0.52 -18.86
CA ASN A 275 -8.77 0.08 -17.67
C ASN A 275 -7.66 0.53 -16.72
N PRO A 276 -7.18 1.79 -16.82
CA PRO A 276 -5.97 2.26 -16.14
C PRO A 276 -6.18 2.55 -14.65
N VAL A 277 -6.79 1.64 -13.90
CA VAL A 277 -7.15 1.87 -12.50
C VAL A 277 -6.17 1.20 -11.54
N GLY A 278 -5.91 1.85 -10.41
CA GLY A 278 -5.12 1.29 -9.33
C GLY A 278 -3.63 1.41 -9.59
N SER A 279 -2.85 0.94 -8.61
CA SER A 279 -1.39 0.98 -8.66
C SER A 279 -0.79 -0.38 -9.01
N LEU A 280 0.31 -0.34 -9.77
CA LEU A 280 1.09 -1.49 -10.18
C LEU A 280 2.43 -1.47 -9.44
N ARG A 281 2.81 -2.59 -8.81
CA ARG A 281 4.20 -2.83 -8.43
C ARG A 281 4.97 -3.33 -9.65
N VAL A 282 6.09 -2.68 -9.93
CA VAL A 282 7.00 -3.05 -11.01
C VAL A 282 8.17 -3.83 -10.42
N ASP A 283 8.25 -5.11 -10.74
CA ASP A 283 9.32 -6.01 -10.33
C ASP A 283 10.23 -6.31 -11.53
N TRP A 284 11.54 -6.28 -11.32
CA TRP A 284 12.52 -6.84 -12.26
C TRP A 284 12.82 -8.28 -11.87
N MET A 285 12.69 -9.19 -12.84
CA MET A 285 12.74 -10.64 -12.63
C MET A 285 13.87 -11.26 -13.44
N ASP A 286 14.51 -12.29 -12.87
CA ASP A 286 15.43 -13.21 -13.53
C ASP A 286 14.80 -14.61 -13.49
N GLY A 287 14.23 -15.02 -14.62
CA GLY A 287 13.33 -16.16 -14.67
C GLY A 287 12.18 -16.02 -13.67
N LYS A 288 12.16 -16.88 -12.65
CA LYS A 288 11.14 -16.87 -11.58
C LYS A 288 11.54 -16.06 -10.35
N SER A 289 12.82 -15.68 -10.23
CA SER A 289 13.36 -14.99 -9.07
C SER A 289 13.22 -13.49 -9.25
N ARG A 290 12.72 -12.78 -8.24
CA ARG A 290 12.70 -11.31 -8.26
C ARG A 290 14.09 -10.79 -7.94
N LYS A 291 14.69 -10.02 -8.86
CA LYS A 291 15.96 -9.31 -8.66
C LYS A 291 15.75 -8.04 -7.84
N ALA A 292 14.77 -7.22 -8.20
CA ALA A 292 14.50 -5.97 -7.51
C ALA A 292 13.02 -5.56 -7.61
N VAL A 293 12.57 -4.75 -6.66
CA VAL A 293 11.35 -3.94 -6.80
C VAL A 293 11.78 -2.58 -7.33
N LEU A 294 11.33 -2.22 -8.53
CA LEU A 294 11.71 -0.95 -9.17
C LEU A 294 10.84 0.21 -8.69
N GLY A 295 9.62 -0.08 -8.24
CA GLY A 295 8.73 0.91 -7.65
C GLY A 295 7.26 0.52 -7.73
N THR A 296 6.41 1.47 -7.34
CA THR A 296 4.96 1.40 -7.49
C THR A 296 4.50 2.62 -8.26
N VAL A 297 3.65 2.40 -9.26
CA VAL A 297 3.21 3.43 -10.20
C VAL A 297 1.73 3.25 -10.54
N PRO A 298 0.91 4.31 -10.60
CA PRO A 298 -0.47 4.20 -11.06
C PRO A 298 -0.53 3.62 -12.47
N ALA A 299 -1.48 2.72 -12.73
CA ALA A 299 -1.65 2.05 -14.02
C ALA A 299 -1.87 3.05 -15.17
N SER A 300 -2.45 4.22 -14.86
CA SER A 300 -2.67 5.34 -15.78
C SER A 300 -1.43 6.08 -16.26
N VAL A 301 -0.33 6.04 -15.51
CA VAL A 301 0.94 6.67 -15.91
C VAL A 301 1.54 5.98 -17.13
N ARG A 302 1.29 4.67 -17.31
CA ARG A 302 1.72 3.86 -18.48
C ARG A 302 3.22 3.77 -18.73
N GLN A 303 4.03 4.30 -17.81
CA GLN A 303 5.48 4.24 -17.90
C GLN A 303 6.18 4.37 -16.54
N LEU A 304 7.39 3.82 -16.44
CA LEU A 304 8.30 4.00 -15.30
C LEU A 304 9.73 4.20 -15.83
N ALA A 305 10.37 5.29 -15.43
CA ALA A 305 11.81 5.47 -15.67
C ALA A 305 12.60 4.53 -14.77
N TRP A 306 13.55 3.80 -15.34
CA TRP A 306 14.36 2.80 -14.66
C TRP A 306 15.83 2.96 -15.02
N THR A 307 16.67 3.19 -14.01
CA THR A 307 18.12 3.11 -14.16
C THR A 307 18.57 1.69 -13.85
N LEU A 308 19.10 1.00 -14.86
CA LEU A 308 19.63 -0.34 -14.72
C LEU A 308 20.98 -0.26 -14.00
N ASP A 309 21.15 -1.01 -12.91
CA ASP A 309 22.40 -1.03 -12.16
C ASP A 309 23.56 -1.49 -13.08
N ALA A 310 24.70 -0.80 -13.03
CA ALA A 310 25.89 -1.19 -13.78
C ALA A 310 26.42 -2.57 -13.38
N THR A 311 25.99 -3.10 -12.23
CA THR A 311 26.34 -4.41 -11.68
C THR A 311 25.20 -5.42 -11.75
N ALA A 312 24.18 -5.14 -12.59
CA ALA A 312 23.00 -5.97 -12.80
C ALA A 312 23.30 -7.47 -13.08
N GLY A 313 24.43 -7.72 -13.73
CA GLY A 313 24.88 -9.03 -14.17
C GLY A 313 24.31 -9.36 -15.54
N ASP A 314 25.18 -9.82 -16.44
CA ASP A 314 24.77 -10.20 -17.78
C ASP A 314 23.86 -11.43 -17.75
N GLY A 315 22.86 -11.45 -18.62
CA GLY A 315 21.87 -12.53 -18.63
C GLY A 315 20.83 -12.35 -19.72
N THR A 316 20.17 -13.43 -20.09
CA THR A 316 19.22 -13.49 -21.21
C THR A 316 17.80 -13.86 -20.80
N ASN A 317 17.53 -13.94 -19.50
CA ASN A 317 16.26 -14.43 -18.96
C ASN A 317 15.50 -13.38 -18.13
N TYR A 318 15.75 -12.10 -18.41
CA TYR A 318 15.15 -11.01 -17.65
C TYR A 318 13.74 -10.69 -18.14
N THR A 319 12.84 -10.41 -17.21
CA THR A 319 11.49 -9.91 -17.51
C THR A 319 11.10 -8.79 -16.56
N ILE A 320 10.16 -7.95 -16.99
CA ILE A 320 9.43 -7.04 -16.11
C ILE A 320 8.12 -7.71 -15.73
N ARG A 321 7.82 -7.73 -14.44
CA ARG A 321 6.51 -8.14 -13.93
C ARG A 321 5.78 -6.93 -13.33
N LEU A 322 4.58 -6.66 -13.83
CA LEU A 322 3.64 -5.73 -13.23
C LEU A 322 2.64 -6.54 -12.38
N THR A 323 2.56 -6.24 -11.10
CA THR A 323 1.57 -6.85 -10.18
C THR A 323 0.57 -5.79 -9.76
N SER A 324 -0.72 -6.04 -9.96
CA SER A 324 -1.76 -5.17 -9.43
C SER A 324 -1.75 -5.20 -7.90
N LEU A 325 -1.80 -4.02 -7.28
CA LEU A 325 -1.94 -3.91 -5.81
C LEU A 325 -3.39 -4.03 -5.35
N THR A 326 -4.36 -3.90 -6.26
CA THR A 326 -5.77 -4.12 -5.96
C THR A 326 -6.12 -5.61 -5.97
N ASP A 327 -5.47 -6.39 -6.83
CA ASP A 327 -5.57 -7.86 -6.86
C ASP A 327 -4.21 -8.45 -7.21
N THR A 328 -3.52 -9.00 -6.22
CA THR A 328 -2.15 -9.53 -6.39
C THR A 328 -2.08 -10.77 -7.26
N ASN A 329 -3.22 -11.39 -7.60
CA ASN A 329 -3.28 -12.49 -8.56
C ASN A 329 -3.19 -11.98 -10.01
N LEU A 330 -3.52 -10.71 -10.26
CA LEU A 330 -3.34 -10.08 -11.57
C LEU A 330 -1.89 -9.66 -11.75
N GLN A 331 -1.15 -10.52 -12.47
CA GLN A 331 0.24 -10.31 -12.83
C GLN A 331 0.41 -10.32 -14.35
N PHE A 332 1.21 -9.39 -14.85
CA PHE A 332 1.50 -9.21 -16.26
C PHE A 332 3.00 -9.23 -16.46
N PHE A 333 3.47 -9.91 -17.50
CA PHE A 333 4.88 -10.10 -17.78
C PHE A 333 5.24 -9.52 -19.14
N SER A 334 6.41 -8.91 -19.23
CA SER A 334 6.99 -8.54 -20.51
C SER A 334 7.45 -9.79 -21.25
N GLY A 335 7.77 -9.62 -22.54
CA GLY A 335 8.66 -10.57 -23.19
C GLY A 335 10.03 -10.61 -22.50
N VAL A 336 10.75 -11.72 -22.67
CA VAL A 336 12.11 -11.87 -22.16
C VAL A 336 13.05 -10.90 -22.88
N PHE A 337 13.93 -10.24 -22.13
CA PHE A 337 15.00 -9.38 -22.64
C PHE A 337 16.35 -9.79 -22.03
N SER A 338 17.45 -9.29 -22.60
CA SER A 338 18.80 -9.53 -22.10
C SER A 338 19.45 -8.27 -21.56
N VAL A 339 20.38 -8.43 -20.63
CA VAL A 339 21.28 -7.37 -20.15
C VAL A 339 22.72 -7.74 -20.52
N THR A 340 23.46 -6.76 -21.03
CA THR A 340 24.89 -6.87 -21.38
C THR A 340 25.71 -5.75 -20.74
N ASP A 341 27.03 -5.87 -20.83
CA ASP A 341 28.00 -4.85 -20.40
C ASP A 341 27.95 -4.55 -18.90
N SER A 342 27.48 -5.52 -18.12
CA SER A 342 27.54 -5.45 -16.66
C SER A 342 28.97 -5.47 -16.19
N ILE A 343 29.28 -4.56 -15.28
CA ILE A 343 30.56 -4.54 -14.61
C ILE A 343 30.60 -5.72 -13.64
N PRO A 344 31.56 -6.66 -13.79
CA PRO A 344 31.67 -7.80 -12.88
C PRO A 344 31.87 -7.32 -11.45
N LEU A 345 31.18 -7.98 -10.52
CA LEU A 345 31.45 -7.86 -9.09
C LEU A 345 32.43 -8.94 -8.66
N ASN A 346 33.25 -8.63 -7.67
CA ASN A 346 34.07 -9.61 -6.99
C ASN A 346 33.17 -10.77 -6.49
N PRO A 347 33.54 -12.06 -6.68
CA PRO A 347 32.76 -13.21 -6.20
C PRO A 347 32.50 -13.22 -4.68
N LEU A 348 33.30 -12.47 -3.90
CA LEU A 348 33.17 -12.29 -2.46
C LEU A 348 32.28 -11.09 -2.08
N TYR A 349 31.78 -10.33 -3.06
CA TYR A 349 30.90 -9.19 -2.83
C TYR A 349 29.59 -9.63 -2.16
N GLY A 350 29.15 -8.87 -1.15
CA GLY A 350 27.95 -9.18 -0.36
C GLY A 350 28.08 -10.36 0.62
N GLN A 351 29.19 -11.10 0.60
CA GLN A 351 29.48 -12.06 1.66
C GLN A 351 29.93 -11.34 2.92
N SER A 352 29.65 -11.93 4.09
CA SER A 352 30.31 -11.49 5.32
C SER A 352 31.82 -11.58 5.11
N LEU A 353 32.53 -10.47 5.29
CA LEU A 353 34.00 -10.48 5.33
C LEU A 353 34.41 -11.59 6.29
N GLN A 354 35.27 -12.50 5.83
CA GLN A 354 35.59 -13.75 6.52
C GLN A 354 35.77 -13.52 8.02
N LYS A 355 35.04 -14.30 8.83
CA LYS A 355 35.35 -14.41 10.26
C LYS A 355 36.78 -14.92 10.36
N ASN A 356 37.63 -14.19 11.07
CA ASN A 356 39.03 -14.53 11.25
C ASN A 356 39.14 -15.96 11.78
N GLY A 357 39.63 -16.89 10.95
CA GLY A 357 39.82 -18.28 11.33
C GLY A 357 40.69 -18.32 12.59
N GLY A 358 40.06 -18.64 13.73
CA GLY A 358 40.74 -18.76 15.02
C GLY A 358 40.55 -17.62 16.02
N PHE A 359 40.09 -16.41 15.65
CA PHE A 359 39.90 -15.36 16.68
C PHE A 359 38.71 -15.69 17.62
N GLU A 360 37.64 -16.21 17.03
CA GLU A 360 36.45 -16.69 17.74
C GLU A 360 36.64 -18.10 18.33
N GLU A 361 37.75 -18.78 18.05
CA GLU A 361 38.08 -20.11 18.60
C GLU A 361 39.10 -20.02 19.76
N GLY A 362 39.47 -18.80 20.17
CA GLY A 362 40.45 -18.56 21.22
C GLY A 362 41.88 -18.85 20.77
N LEU A 363 42.71 -19.43 21.65
CA LEU A 363 44.12 -19.72 21.36
C LEU A 363 44.33 -21.05 20.62
N THR A 364 43.26 -21.76 20.28
CA THR A 364 43.28 -23.15 19.79
C THR A 364 44.16 -23.35 18.55
N ASN A 365 44.24 -22.33 17.68
CA ASN A 365 45.07 -22.36 16.47
C ASN A 365 46.27 -21.39 16.53
N TRP A 366 46.66 -20.94 17.73
CA TRP A 366 47.74 -19.96 17.92
C TRP A 366 49.00 -20.63 18.49
N THR A 367 50.17 -20.36 17.90
CA THR A 367 51.46 -20.72 18.51
C THR A 367 51.90 -19.63 19.47
N ILE A 368 51.95 -19.94 20.78
CA ILE A 368 52.40 -18.98 21.80
C ILE A 368 53.93 -18.90 21.74
N GLN A 369 54.46 -17.78 21.23
CA GLN A 369 55.91 -17.57 21.16
C GLN A 369 56.53 -17.14 22.50
N ALA A 370 55.76 -16.48 23.37
CA ALA A 370 56.18 -16.09 24.72
C ALA A 370 54.97 -15.80 25.64
N GLY A 371 55.14 -16.01 26.96
CA GLY A 371 54.13 -15.71 27.99
C GLY A 371 53.05 -16.78 28.19
N THR A 372 52.03 -16.46 28.99
CA THR A 372 50.88 -17.34 29.30
C THR A 372 49.58 -16.57 29.05
N PRO A 373 49.18 -16.35 27.80
CA PRO A 373 47.96 -15.61 27.47
C PRO A 373 46.72 -16.34 28.01
N GLN A 374 45.80 -15.57 28.58
CA GLN A 374 44.49 -16.07 29.03
C GLN A 374 43.39 -15.42 28.18
N VAL A 375 42.44 -16.24 27.72
CA VAL A 375 41.20 -15.76 27.12
C VAL A 375 40.21 -15.53 28.25
N LEU A 376 39.78 -14.28 28.43
CA LEU A 376 38.81 -13.93 29.47
C LEU A 376 37.41 -13.77 28.87
N THR A 377 36.40 -14.26 29.59
CA THR A 377 34.99 -14.00 29.30
C THR A 377 34.48 -12.84 30.14
N ARG A 378 33.36 -12.23 29.70
CA ARG A 378 32.67 -11.14 30.41
C ARG A 378 32.36 -11.45 31.88
N THR A 379 32.20 -12.73 32.22
CA THR A 379 31.90 -13.24 33.57
C THR A 379 33.13 -13.36 34.49
N GLN A 380 34.36 -13.25 33.98
CA GLN A 380 35.59 -13.51 34.74
C GLN A 380 36.20 -12.25 35.41
N GLY A 381 35.49 -11.12 35.42
CA GLY A 381 35.66 -10.07 36.43
C GLY A 381 36.97 -9.26 36.45
N LYS A 382 37.84 -9.35 35.43
CA LYS A 382 39.06 -8.52 35.34
C LYS A 382 39.06 -7.64 34.10
N GLY A 383 38.50 -6.44 34.25
CA GLY A 383 38.48 -5.37 33.25
C GLY A 383 37.16 -5.30 32.48
N THR A 384 36.63 -4.07 32.31
CA THR A 384 35.45 -3.79 31.48
C THR A 384 35.89 -3.81 30.00
N PRO A 385 35.48 -4.79 29.18
CA PRO A 385 35.82 -4.79 27.77
C PRO A 385 35.20 -3.57 27.08
N ARG A 386 35.98 -2.89 26.23
CA ARG A 386 35.47 -1.77 25.42
C ARG A 386 34.68 -2.25 24.19
N SER A 387 34.82 -3.50 23.75
CA SER A 387 33.89 -4.20 22.84
C SER A 387 34.17 -5.72 22.78
N GLY A 388 33.17 -6.51 22.33
CA GLY A 388 33.27 -7.97 22.12
C GLY A 388 33.02 -8.85 23.35
N ASP A 389 32.70 -10.13 23.13
CA ASP A 389 32.45 -11.12 24.19
C ASP A 389 33.71 -11.89 24.64
N ARG A 390 34.81 -11.78 23.87
CA ARG A 390 36.12 -12.38 24.16
C ARG A 390 37.23 -11.36 23.86
N PHE A 391 38.20 -11.24 24.76
CA PHE A 391 39.35 -10.34 24.58
C PHE A 391 40.62 -10.96 25.19
N LEU A 392 41.77 -10.58 24.64
CA LEU A 392 43.08 -10.96 25.16
C LEU A 392 43.55 -9.93 26.17
N HIS A 393 44.10 -10.39 27.30
CA HIS A 393 44.73 -9.51 28.28
C HIS A 393 46.20 -9.89 28.41
N GLY A 394 47.09 -8.96 28.09
CA GLY A 394 48.55 -9.13 28.21
C GLY A 394 49.11 -8.25 29.31
N GLY A 395 49.88 -8.86 30.24
CA GLY A 395 50.71 -8.09 31.17
C GLY A 395 51.01 -8.82 32.47
N ILE A 396 52.28 -9.20 32.67
CA ILE A 396 52.83 -9.41 34.02
C ILE A 396 53.14 -8.02 34.56
N ARG A 397 52.22 -7.42 35.33
CA ARG A 397 52.39 -6.17 36.10
C ARG A 397 53.43 -5.18 35.55
N SER A 398 53.06 -4.24 34.67
CA SER A 398 53.80 -2.97 34.56
C SER A 398 52.91 -1.84 34.01
N ARG A 399 53.29 -0.61 34.36
CA ARG A 399 52.59 0.64 34.05
C ARG A 399 52.82 1.01 32.56
N SER A 400 51.78 0.85 31.74
CA SER A 400 51.63 1.22 30.30
C SER A 400 52.39 0.40 29.24
N PRO A 401 51.92 0.33 27.97
CA PRO A 401 50.65 0.77 27.37
C PRO A 401 49.76 -0.41 26.91
N GLU A 402 48.50 -0.13 26.62
CA GLU A 402 47.51 -1.11 26.12
C GLU A 402 48.05 -1.85 24.89
N ALA A 403 48.02 -3.19 24.93
CA ALA A 403 48.30 -4.00 23.75
C ALA A 403 47.11 -3.87 22.78
N VAL A 404 47.25 -3.03 21.76
CA VAL A 404 46.28 -2.94 20.67
C VAL A 404 46.68 -3.95 19.60
N THR A 405 45.90 -5.03 19.45
CA THR A 405 46.00 -5.92 18.28
C THR A 405 45.11 -5.35 17.18
N ARG A 406 45.72 -4.93 16.07
CA ARG A 406 45.02 -4.45 14.87
C ARG A 406 45.15 -5.49 13.76
N GLN A 407 44.04 -5.86 13.15
CA GLN A 407 44.04 -6.56 11.87
C GLN A 407 43.76 -5.55 10.76
N ILE A 408 44.59 -5.57 9.72
CA ILE A 408 44.34 -4.84 8.47
C ILE A 408 43.95 -5.91 7.45
N VAL A 409 42.71 -5.87 6.98
CA VAL A 409 42.28 -6.70 5.85
C VAL A 409 42.47 -5.87 4.60
N ASP A 410 43.44 -6.26 3.78
CA ASP A 410 43.66 -5.64 2.48
C ASP A 410 42.63 -6.19 1.49
N LEU A 411 41.51 -5.48 1.40
CA LEU A 411 40.43 -5.85 0.49
C LEU A 411 40.85 -5.69 -0.97
N THR A 412 41.80 -4.80 -1.28
CA THR A 412 42.33 -4.68 -2.64
C THR A 412 43.17 -5.88 -3.05
N ALA A 413 43.93 -6.47 -2.12
CA ALA A 413 44.64 -7.73 -2.34
C ALA A 413 43.68 -8.94 -2.52
N LEU A 414 42.46 -8.86 -1.99
CA LEU A 414 41.38 -9.84 -2.22
C LEU A 414 40.58 -9.54 -3.51
N GLY A 415 41.06 -8.61 -4.33
CA GLY A 415 40.47 -8.26 -5.62
C GLY A 415 39.27 -7.32 -5.52
N PHE A 416 39.00 -6.71 -4.36
CA PHE A 416 37.96 -5.69 -4.27
C PHE A 416 38.47 -4.38 -4.88
N VAL A 417 37.66 -3.75 -5.72
CA VAL A 417 37.98 -2.44 -6.30
C VAL A 417 37.36 -1.30 -5.47
N PRO A 418 37.90 -0.07 -5.52
CA PRO A 418 37.43 1.05 -4.68
C PRO A 418 35.91 1.28 -4.68
N ARG A 419 35.24 1.07 -5.81
CA ARG A 419 33.77 1.20 -5.90
C ARG A 419 33.02 0.17 -5.02
N GLU A 420 33.50 -1.08 -4.97
CA GLU A 420 32.91 -2.17 -4.17
C GLU A 420 33.09 -1.93 -2.66
N LEU A 421 34.11 -1.16 -2.28
CA LEU A 421 34.39 -0.78 -0.89
C LEU A 421 33.55 0.41 -0.42
N SER A 422 33.18 1.30 -1.35
CA SER A 422 32.48 2.56 -1.06
C SER A 422 30.96 2.42 -0.88
N GLN A 423 30.35 1.38 -1.46
CA GLN A 423 28.89 1.20 -1.44
C GLN A 423 28.38 0.47 -0.20
N GLY A 424 29.28 -0.18 0.57
CA GLY A 424 28.92 -0.97 1.74
C GLY A 424 28.03 -2.17 1.40
N SER A 425 27.99 -3.16 2.28
CA SER A 425 27.00 -4.24 2.20
C SER A 425 25.60 -3.67 2.51
N VAL A 426 25.00 -2.93 1.59
CA VAL A 426 23.60 -2.53 1.66
C VAL A 426 22.82 -3.47 0.75
N MET A 427 22.48 -4.64 1.29
CA MET A 427 21.25 -5.35 0.96
C MET A 427 20.59 -5.82 2.24
#